data_AF-A0A259DY08-F1
#
_entry.id   AF-A0A259DY08-F1
#
_cell.length_a   1.000
_cell.length_b   1.000
_cell.length_c   1.000
_cell.angle_alpha   90.00
_cell.angle_beta   90.00
_cell.angle_gamma   90.00
#
_symmetry.space_group_name_H-M   'P 1'
#
loop_
_entity.id
_entity.type
_entity.pdbx_description
1 polymer ?
#
loop_
_entity_poly.entity_id
_entity_poly.type
_entity_poly.pdbx_seq_one_letter_code
_entity_poly.pdbx_strand_id
1 'polypeptide(L)'
;MKLPQREFYTIHEVAARWGCALADISGWSTSGQLDVITGIPPTFCGTTRVAGTVIICTMDIVPMFRRCGTGPKTAHLRRLRTEEEIDWLFVTDPPEGVDVSVADLLLRGKQVLKFEDTHDLLRRVSGGTGSASPYDWDGMTKAFLIRIHERGIPASKAEMIGDIQDWFVAHSNGDDVPSERTIRRHVDDLWKMLTDLKKDEGG
;
A
#
# COMPACT_ATOMS: atom_id res chain seq x y z
N MET A 1 -19.30 13.05 14.30
CA MET A 1 -18.53 14.22 13.79
C MET A 1 -17.57 13.72 12.73
N LYS A 2 -17.55 14.27 11.51
CA LYS A 2 -16.56 13.88 10.48
C LYS A 2 -15.26 14.61 10.76
N LEU A 3 -14.19 13.86 11.00
CA LEU A 3 -12.84 14.41 11.13
C LEU A 3 -12.27 14.76 9.75
N PRO A 4 -11.34 15.73 9.65
CA PRO A 4 -10.63 16.00 8.41
C PRO A 4 -9.80 14.79 7.97
N GLN A 5 -9.41 14.77 6.70
CA GLN A 5 -8.51 13.75 6.18
C GLN A 5 -7.16 13.80 6.89
N ARG A 6 -6.48 12.65 6.92
CA ARG A 6 -5.18 12.50 7.58
C ARG A 6 -4.10 13.28 6.83
N GLU A 7 -3.41 14.17 7.54
CA GLU A 7 -2.41 15.07 6.95
C GLU A 7 -1.04 14.40 6.75
N PHE A 8 -0.67 13.46 7.62
CA PHE A 8 0.63 12.79 7.59
C PHE A 8 0.51 11.28 7.81
N TYR A 9 1.33 10.54 7.07
CA TYR A 9 1.55 9.12 7.27
C TYR A 9 3.01 8.90 7.61
N THR A 10 3.29 8.06 8.60
CA THR A 10 4.66 7.59 8.81
C THR A 10 5.12 6.75 7.64
N ILE A 11 6.42 6.72 7.37
CA ILE A 11 6.97 5.91 6.29
C ILE A 11 6.67 4.40 6.47
N HIS A 12 6.54 3.94 7.72
CA HIS A 12 6.15 2.57 8.05
C HIS A 12 4.69 2.27 7.69
N GLU A 13 3.77 3.19 7.97
CA GLU A 13 2.36 3.05 7.59
C GLU A 13 2.22 2.99 6.07
N VAL A 14 2.95 3.84 5.35
CA VAL A 14 2.94 3.86 3.88
C VAL A 14 3.51 2.54 3.33
N ALA A 15 4.64 2.06 3.86
CA ALA A 15 5.23 0.80 3.44
C ALA A 15 4.29 -0.39 3.64
N ALA A 16 3.64 -0.47 4.81
CA ALA A 16 2.65 -1.50 5.09
C ALA A 16 1.43 -1.38 4.17
N ARG A 17 0.96 -0.15 3.92
CA ARG A 17 -0.19 0.14 3.06
C ARG A 17 0.04 -0.22 1.59
N TRP A 18 1.26 -0.01 1.08
CA TRP A 18 1.63 -0.31 -0.31
C TRP A 18 2.27 -1.68 -0.50
N GLY A 19 2.48 -2.45 0.58
CA GLY A 19 3.12 -3.76 0.52
C GLY A 19 4.57 -3.71 0.01
N CYS A 20 5.32 -2.65 0.34
CA CYS A 20 6.69 -2.44 -0.11
C CYS A 20 7.67 -2.29 1.06
N ALA A 21 8.98 -2.33 0.78
CA ALA A 21 10.00 -2.07 1.78
C ALA A 21 10.26 -0.56 1.94
N LEU A 22 10.76 -0.13 3.09
CA LEU A 22 11.20 1.27 3.28
C LEU A 22 12.27 1.70 2.25
N ALA A 23 13.08 0.74 1.78
CA ALA A 23 14.05 0.92 0.71
C ALA A 23 13.40 1.40 -0.60
N ASP A 24 12.20 0.91 -0.92
CA ASP A 24 11.48 1.27 -2.14
C ASP A 24 11.01 2.74 -2.05
N ILE A 25 10.44 3.13 -0.90
CA ILE A 25 10.05 4.52 -0.63
C ILE A 25 11.26 5.46 -0.68
N SER A 26 12.39 5.06 -0.09
CA SER A 26 13.65 5.81 -0.18
C SER A 26 14.08 6.02 -1.64
N GLY A 27 13.95 5.00 -2.49
CA GLY A 27 14.28 5.08 -3.92
C GLY A 27 13.33 5.99 -4.70
N TRP A 28 12.03 5.90 -4.47
CA TRP A 28 11.04 6.82 -5.07
C TRP A 28 11.28 8.26 -4.64
N SER A 29 11.71 8.47 -3.40
CA SER A 29 12.05 9.81 -2.94
C SER A 29 13.30 10.37 -3.61
N THR A 30 14.34 9.55 -3.74
CA THR A 30 15.57 9.94 -4.44
C THR A 30 15.33 10.25 -5.92
N SER A 31 14.37 9.56 -6.55
CA SER A 31 13.98 9.82 -7.94
C SER A 31 13.00 10.99 -8.12
N GLY A 32 12.67 11.71 -7.04
CA GLY A 32 11.79 12.88 -7.07
C GLY A 32 10.30 12.57 -7.24
N GLN A 33 9.89 11.32 -7.00
CA GLN A 33 8.48 10.94 -7.09
C GLN A 33 7.71 11.28 -5.81
N LEU A 34 8.42 11.32 -4.67
CA LEU A 34 7.86 11.53 -3.35
C LEU A 34 8.84 12.35 -2.48
N ASP A 35 8.37 13.33 -1.76
CA ASP A 35 9.15 13.94 -0.69
C ASP A 35 8.94 13.18 0.63
N VAL A 36 10.05 12.82 1.28
CA VAL A 36 10.04 12.36 2.67
C VAL A 36 10.36 13.56 3.55
N ILE A 37 9.54 13.75 4.58
CA ILE A 37 9.63 14.90 5.48
C ILE A 37 9.85 14.44 6.93
N THR A 38 10.34 15.36 7.75
CA THR A 38 10.44 15.20 9.21
C THR A 38 10.26 16.56 9.89
N GLY A 39 10.07 16.56 11.21
CA GLY A 39 10.07 17.77 12.04
C GLY A 39 11.43 17.99 12.69
N ILE A 40 11.93 19.22 12.68
CA ILE A 40 13.19 19.60 13.35
C ILE A 40 12.99 20.73 14.37
N PRO A 41 13.80 20.76 15.45
CA PRO A 41 13.91 21.96 16.27
C PRO A 41 14.59 23.10 15.49
N PRO A 42 14.55 24.34 16.00
CA PRO A 42 15.27 25.44 15.37
C PRO A 42 16.75 25.13 15.20
N THR A 43 17.20 25.15 13.96
CA THR A 43 18.52 24.71 13.48
C THR A 43 19.10 25.79 12.58
N PHE A 44 20.40 26.05 12.63
CA PHE A 44 21.03 27.00 11.72
C PHE A 44 21.62 26.31 10.50
N CYS A 45 21.37 26.90 9.34
CA CYS A 45 22.01 26.59 8.07
C CYS A 45 22.74 27.86 7.59
N GLY A 46 24.00 28.02 7.97
CA GLY A 46 24.71 29.28 7.82
C GLY A 46 24.10 30.36 8.71
N THR A 47 23.62 31.44 8.10
CA THR A 47 22.91 32.53 8.80
C THR A 47 21.40 32.33 8.86
N THR A 48 20.87 31.33 8.15
CA THR A 48 19.44 31.06 8.06
C THR A 48 19.00 30.15 9.20
N ARG A 49 17.92 30.52 9.89
CA ARG A 49 17.30 29.69 10.92
C ARG A 49 16.13 28.91 10.31
N VAL A 50 16.19 27.58 10.38
CA VAL A 50 15.15 26.67 9.86
C VAL A 50 14.54 25.88 11.02
N ALA A 51 13.23 25.68 11.01
CA ALA A 51 12.52 24.93 12.05
C ALA A 51 11.24 24.30 11.48
N GLY A 52 10.68 23.31 12.18
CA GLY A 52 9.41 22.70 11.80
C GLY A 52 9.59 21.64 10.72
N THR A 53 8.65 21.57 9.78
CA THR A 53 8.65 20.53 8.74
C THR A 53 9.69 20.82 7.66
N VAL A 54 10.56 19.85 7.40
CA VAL A 54 11.59 19.91 6.37
C VAL A 54 11.57 18.66 5.51
N ILE A 55 11.95 18.80 4.25
CA ILE A 55 12.19 17.72 3.30
C ILE A 55 13.63 17.23 3.47
N ILE A 56 13.81 15.91 3.43
CA ILE A 56 15.10 15.26 3.67
C ILE A 56 15.59 14.51 2.43
N CYS A 57 16.91 14.39 2.28
CA CYS A 57 17.49 13.50 1.28
C CYS A 57 17.65 12.10 1.88
N THR A 58 16.82 11.15 1.48
CA THR A 58 16.88 9.78 1.99
C THR A 58 18.22 9.08 1.69
N MET A 59 18.93 9.50 0.63
CA MET A 59 20.26 8.99 0.31
C MET A 59 21.32 9.35 1.35
N ASP A 60 21.17 10.45 2.08
CA ASP A 60 22.12 10.84 3.13
C ASP A 60 22.03 9.90 4.34
N ILE A 61 20.89 9.22 4.49
CA ILE A 61 20.58 8.30 5.59
C ILE A 61 20.26 6.89 5.07
N VAL A 62 20.77 6.53 3.89
CA VAL A 62 20.50 5.24 3.22
C VAL A 62 20.71 4.00 4.09
N PRO A 63 21.65 3.95 5.07
CA PRO A 63 21.77 2.79 5.94
C PRO A 63 20.51 2.48 6.75
N MET A 64 19.66 3.47 7.06
CA MET A 64 18.39 3.26 7.77
C MET A 64 17.39 2.42 6.96
N PHE A 65 17.53 2.42 5.63
CA PHE A 65 16.59 1.77 4.70
C PHE A 65 17.08 0.42 4.18
N ARG A 66 18.01 -0.25 4.87
CA ARG A 66 18.46 -1.60 4.50
C ARG A 66 17.28 -2.57 4.40
N ARG A 67 17.14 -3.26 3.25
CA ARG A 67 16.04 -4.21 2.99
C ARG A 67 15.96 -5.36 4.01
N CYS A 68 17.09 -5.77 4.59
CA CYS A 68 17.12 -6.81 5.61
C CYS A 68 16.71 -6.33 7.02
N GLY A 69 16.33 -5.05 7.18
CA GLY A 69 15.86 -4.50 8.45
C GLY A 69 16.94 -4.24 9.50
N THR A 70 18.21 -4.44 9.17
CA THR A 70 19.36 -4.27 10.09
C THR A 70 19.96 -2.85 10.07
N GLY A 71 19.21 -1.88 9.54
CA GLY A 71 19.62 -0.48 9.54
C GLY A 71 19.59 0.14 10.94
N PRO A 72 20.37 1.20 11.19
CA PRO A 72 20.18 2.01 12.39
C PRO A 72 18.77 2.62 12.37
N LYS A 73 18.22 2.89 13.57
CA LYS A 73 16.91 3.54 13.71
C LYS A 73 16.99 5.07 13.68
N THR A 74 18.18 5.62 13.85
CA THR A 74 18.43 7.06 13.85
C THR A 74 19.60 7.41 12.94
N ALA A 75 19.65 8.67 12.50
CA ALA A 75 20.77 9.23 11.75
C ALA A 75 20.80 10.75 11.89
N HIS A 76 21.95 11.35 11.58
CA HIS A 76 22.10 12.80 11.55
C HIS A 76 21.90 13.36 10.15
N LEU A 77 20.96 14.31 10.01
CA LEU A 77 20.76 15.08 8.79
C LEU A 77 21.76 16.22 8.71
N ARG A 78 22.55 16.23 7.63
CA ARG A 78 23.53 17.29 7.34
C ARG A 78 23.04 18.35 6.37
N ARG A 79 21.98 18.02 5.63
CA ARG A 79 21.28 18.95 4.78
C ARG A 79 19.80 18.65 4.80
N LEU A 80 19.03 19.69 4.49
CA LEU A 80 17.59 19.66 4.47
C LEU A 80 17.09 20.73 3.51
N ARG A 81 15.81 20.70 3.21
CA ARG A 81 15.16 21.72 2.39
C ARG A 81 13.83 22.09 3.02
N THR A 82 13.43 23.35 2.95
CA THR A 82 12.06 23.74 3.27
C THR A 82 11.16 23.49 2.05
N GLU A 83 9.87 23.77 2.13
CA GLU A 83 9.01 23.72 0.93
C GLU A 83 9.19 24.93 0.02
N GLU A 84 9.73 26.01 0.57
CA GLU A 84 9.92 27.31 -0.10
C GLU A 84 11.22 27.34 -0.89
N GLU A 85 12.23 26.58 -0.43
CA GLU A 85 13.55 26.53 -1.03
C GLU A 85 13.66 25.38 -2.05
N ILE A 86 14.36 25.62 -3.16
CA ILE A 86 14.68 24.59 -4.14
C ILE A 86 16.00 23.90 -3.77
N ASP A 87 16.94 24.67 -3.25
CA ASP A 87 18.30 24.23 -2.94
C ASP A 87 18.40 23.62 -1.54
N TRP A 88 19.33 22.67 -1.41
CA TRP A 88 19.64 22.05 -0.13
C TRP A 88 20.37 23.04 0.78
N LEU A 89 19.82 23.27 1.97
CA LEU A 89 20.45 24.01 3.06
C LEU A 89 21.31 23.05 3.89
N PHE A 90 22.55 23.44 4.15
CA PHE A 90 23.48 22.64 4.95
C PHE A 90 23.44 23.06 6.41
N VAL A 91 23.25 22.09 7.29
CA VAL A 91 23.19 22.30 8.74
C VAL A 91 24.58 22.68 9.25
N THR A 92 24.67 23.83 9.92
CA THR A 92 25.90 24.33 10.55
C THR A 92 25.86 24.28 12.07
N ASP A 93 24.67 24.30 12.67
CA ASP A 93 24.47 24.15 14.11
C ASP A 93 23.16 23.35 14.35
N PRO A 94 23.25 22.12 14.92
CA PRO A 94 24.45 21.49 15.47
C PRO A 94 25.47 21.03 14.40
N PRO A 95 26.78 21.09 14.67
CA PRO A 95 27.81 20.73 13.70
C PRO A 95 27.82 19.25 13.36
N GLU A 96 27.19 18.39 14.15
CA GLU A 96 26.97 16.96 13.88
C GLU A 96 25.74 16.67 12.99
N GLY A 97 24.91 17.69 12.72
CA GLY A 97 23.63 17.54 12.03
C GLY A 97 22.48 17.23 12.98
N VAL A 98 21.25 17.37 12.47
CA VAL A 98 20.03 17.17 13.26
C VAL A 98 19.75 15.67 13.38
N ASP A 99 19.66 15.14 14.60
CA ASP A 99 19.29 13.75 14.83
C ASP A 99 17.82 13.50 14.46
N VAL A 100 17.55 12.43 13.72
CA VAL A 100 16.21 12.01 13.32
C VAL A 100 16.04 10.51 13.46
N SER A 101 14.81 10.08 13.75
CA SER A 101 14.42 8.69 13.84
C SER A 101 13.62 8.26 12.61
N VAL A 102 13.77 7.00 12.20
CA VAL A 102 12.96 6.38 11.13
C VAL A 102 11.46 6.40 11.46
N ALA A 103 11.12 6.43 12.75
CA ALA A 103 9.74 6.50 13.21
C ALA A 103 9.10 7.88 12.97
N ASP A 104 9.91 8.93 12.86
CA ASP A 104 9.48 10.31 12.69
C ASP A 104 9.56 10.77 11.22
N LEU A 105 9.90 9.86 10.31
CA LEU A 105 9.87 10.12 8.87
C LEU A 105 8.45 9.96 8.34
N LEU A 106 7.97 10.99 7.65
CA LEU A 106 6.59 11.10 7.22
C LEU A 106 6.50 11.37 5.71
N LEU A 107 5.32 11.07 5.16
CA LEU A 107 4.86 11.54 3.86
C LEU A 107 3.58 12.35 4.07
N ARG A 108 3.39 13.40 3.26
CA ARG A 108 2.14 14.17 3.26
C ARG A 108 1.00 13.33 2.71
N GLY A 109 -0.17 13.42 3.33
CA GLY A 109 -1.36 12.67 2.93
C GLY A 109 -1.77 12.94 1.49
N LYS A 110 -1.74 14.20 1.05
CA LYS A 110 -2.02 14.57 -0.35
C LYS A 110 -1.08 13.89 -1.35
N GLN A 111 0.20 13.76 -1.00
CA GLN A 111 1.18 13.09 -1.84
C GLN A 111 0.96 11.58 -1.87
N VAL A 112 0.65 10.97 -0.72
CA VAL A 112 0.32 9.54 -0.62
C VAL A 112 -0.88 9.22 -1.52
N LEU A 113 -1.97 9.98 -1.40
CA LEU A 113 -3.17 9.78 -2.22
C LEU A 113 -2.88 9.98 -3.71
N LYS A 114 -2.15 11.04 -4.08
CA LYS A 114 -1.77 11.28 -5.47
C LYS A 114 -0.90 10.14 -6.03
N PHE A 115 0.03 9.63 -5.24
CA PHE A 115 0.90 8.54 -5.66
C PHE A 115 0.12 7.23 -5.83
N GLU A 116 -0.83 6.97 -4.94
CA GLU A 116 -1.76 5.84 -5.02
C GLU A 116 -2.62 5.90 -6.27
N ASP A 117 -3.18 7.07 -6.58
CA ASP A 117 -3.99 7.29 -7.79
C ASP A 117 -3.13 7.15 -9.06
N THR A 118 -1.91 7.69 -9.05
CA THR A 118 -1.01 7.68 -10.22
C THR A 118 -0.53 6.26 -10.56
N HIS A 119 -0.31 5.42 -9.55
CA HIS A 119 0.26 4.08 -9.70
C HIS A 119 -0.76 2.96 -9.44
N ASP A 120 -2.03 3.30 -9.30
CA ASP A 120 -3.14 2.37 -9.10
C ASP A 120 -2.98 1.45 -7.87
N LEU A 121 -2.25 1.90 -6.84
CA LEU A 121 -1.79 1.05 -5.71
C LEU A 121 -2.92 0.56 -4.80
N LEU A 122 -3.99 1.36 -4.70
CA LEU A 122 -5.16 1.04 -3.88
C LEU A 122 -6.35 0.61 -4.70
N ARG A 123 -6.22 0.55 -6.02
CA ARG A 123 -7.15 -0.21 -6.81
C ARG A 123 -6.88 -1.67 -6.50
N ARG A 124 -7.60 -2.15 -5.47
CA ARG A 124 -7.76 -3.55 -5.07
C ARG A 124 -7.37 -4.44 -6.22
N VAL A 125 -6.29 -5.22 -6.08
CA VAL A 125 -5.75 -6.21 -7.04
C VAL A 125 -6.74 -6.43 -8.19
N SER A 126 -6.72 -5.50 -9.14
CA SER A 126 -7.53 -5.61 -10.34
C SER A 126 -6.64 -6.39 -11.26
N GLY A 127 -6.73 -7.72 -11.14
CA GLY A 127 -6.11 -8.60 -12.11
C GLY A 127 -6.53 -8.16 -13.52
N GLY A 128 -5.54 -7.75 -14.31
CA GLY A 128 -5.66 -7.59 -15.75
C GLY A 128 -6.37 -6.33 -16.22
N THR A 129 -5.83 -5.77 -17.31
CA THR A 129 -6.46 -4.80 -18.21
C THR A 129 -7.90 -5.19 -18.54
N GLY A 130 -8.85 -4.56 -17.85
CA GLY A 130 -10.29 -4.69 -18.00
C GLY A 130 -10.95 -3.80 -16.94
N SER A 131 -12.11 -3.21 -17.23
CA SER A 131 -12.83 -2.34 -16.29
C SER A 131 -12.89 -2.96 -14.90
N ALA A 132 -12.66 -2.17 -13.84
CA ALA A 132 -12.89 -2.62 -12.47
C ALA A 132 -14.30 -3.24 -12.40
N SER A 133 -14.35 -4.53 -12.10
CA SER A 133 -15.62 -5.26 -12.05
C SER A 133 -16.49 -4.65 -10.96
N PRO A 134 -17.78 -4.35 -11.21
CA PRO A 134 -18.68 -3.82 -10.19
C PRO A 134 -18.92 -4.83 -9.04
N TYR A 135 -18.62 -6.12 -9.28
CA TYR A 135 -18.87 -7.20 -8.32
C TYR A 135 -17.71 -7.42 -7.34
N ASP A 136 -18.03 -7.69 -6.08
CA ASP A 136 -17.09 -8.08 -5.02
C ASP A 136 -16.61 -9.54 -5.17
N TRP A 137 -15.79 -9.79 -6.19
CA TRP A 137 -15.20 -11.12 -6.42
C TRP A 137 -14.26 -11.57 -5.31
N ASP A 138 -13.61 -10.64 -4.60
CA ASP A 138 -12.70 -10.96 -3.49
C ASP A 138 -13.45 -11.43 -2.25
N GLY A 139 -14.49 -10.70 -1.85
CA GLY A 139 -15.40 -11.12 -0.77
C GLY A 139 -16.03 -12.48 -1.07
N MET A 140 -16.49 -12.66 -2.30
CA MET A 140 -17.04 -13.94 -2.78
C MET A 140 -16.03 -15.07 -2.66
N THR A 141 -14.80 -14.88 -3.16
CA THR A 141 -13.76 -15.93 -3.16
C THR A 141 -13.42 -16.38 -1.75
N LYS A 142 -13.33 -15.44 -0.81
CA LYS A 142 -13.08 -15.74 0.62
C LYS A 142 -14.21 -16.56 1.24
N ALA A 143 -15.47 -16.17 1.00
CA ALA A 143 -16.62 -16.92 1.49
C ALA A 143 -16.70 -18.31 0.86
N PHE A 144 -16.36 -18.44 -0.42
CA PHE A 144 -16.36 -19.72 -1.11
C PHE A 144 -15.26 -20.67 -0.62
N LEU A 145 -14.08 -20.16 -0.25
CA LEU A 145 -13.04 -20.96 0.40
C LEU A 145 -13.50 -21.51 1.76
N ILE A 146 -14.18 -20.69 2.56
CA ILE A 146 -14.77 -21.13 3.83
C ILE A 146 -15.83 -22.21 3.59
N ARG A 147 -16.71 -22.03 2.58
CA ARG A 147 -17.68 -23.05 2.17
C ARG A 147 -17.00 -24.36 1.80
N ILE A 148 -15.92 -24.33 1.00
CA ILE A 148 -15.18 -25.54 0.62
C ILE A 148 -14.59 -26.22 1.86
N HIS A 149 -14.07 -25.45 2.81
CA HIS A 149 -13.56 -26.01 4.07
C HIS A 149 -14.65 -26.72 4.88
N GLU A 150 -15.85 -26.14 4.96
CA GLU A 150 -16.96 -26.66 5.77
C GLU A 150 -17.73 -27.81 5.09
N ARG A 151 -17.93 -27.73 3.78
CA ARG A 151 -18.84 -28.59 3.01
C ARG A 151 -18.14 -29.43 1.93
N GLY A 152 -16.82 -29.29 1.81
CA GLY A 152 -16.04 -29.90 0.73
C GLY A 152 -16.21 -29.17 -0.61
N ILE A 153 -15.54 -29.69 -1.63
CA ILE A 153 -15.68 -29.21 -3.02
C ILE A 153 -17.10 -29.52 -3.52
N PRO A 154 -17.80 -28.58 -4.20
CA PRO A 154 -19.13 -28.84 -4.77
C PRO A 154 -19.15 -30.09 -5.66
N ALA A 155 -20.26 -30.82 -5.68
CA ALA A 155 -20.40 -32.04 -6.45
C ALA A 155 -20.47 -31.78 -7.96
N SER A 156 -20.89 -30.57 -8.35
CA SER A 156 -20.95 -30.14 -9.75
C SER A 156 -20.64 -28.66 -9.92
N LYS A 157 -20.28 -28.29 -11.15
CA LYS A 157 -20.11 -26.88 -11.53
C LYS A 157 -21.39 -26.07 -11.36
N ALA A 158 -22.55 -26.69 -11.56
CA ALA A 158 -23.84 -26.04 -11.38
C ALA A 158 -24.09 -25.68 -9.91
N GLU A 159 -23.73 -26.58 -8.99
CA GLU A 159 -23.79 -26.32 -7.54
C GLU A 159 -22.84 -25.19 -7.14
N MET A 160 -21.60 -25.20 -7.66
CA MET A 160 -20.64 -24.11 -7.44
C MET A 160 -21.19 -22.75 -7.90
N ILE A 161 -21.80 -22.70 -9.09
CA ILE A 161 -22.40 -21.47 -9.61
C ILE A 161 -23.57 -21.02 -8.74
N GLY A 162 -24.41 -21.96 -8.28
CA GLY A 162 -25.53 -21.69 -7.37
C GLY A 162 -25.07 -21.08 -6.04
N ASP A 163 -24.09 -21.69 -5.38
CA ASP A 163 -23.55 -21.19 -4.10
C ASP A 163 -23.01 -19.76 -4.23
N ILE A 164 -22.33 -19.46 -5.34
CA ILE A 164 -21.77 -18.14 -5.62
C ILE A 164 -22.88 -17.12 -5.89
N GLN A 165 -23.92 -17.52 -6.63
CA GLN A 165 -25.06 -16.67 -6.90
C GLN A 165 -25.85 -16.35 -5.63
N ASP A 166 -26.09 -17.33 -4.78
CA ASP A 166 -26.75 -17.16 -3.47
C ASP A 166 -25.96 -16.21 -2.57
N TRP A 167 -24.62 -16.32 -2.58
CA TRP A 167 -23.76 -15.41 -1.84
C TRP A 167 -23.91 -13.96 -2.33
N PHE A 168 -23.88 -13.72 -3.65
CA PHE A 168 -24.08 -12.37 -4.20
C PHE A 168 -25.47 -11.82 -3.90
N VAL A 169 -26.52 -12.64 -3.96
CA VAL A 169 -27.88 -12.22 -3.58
C VAL A 169 -27.94 -11.82 -2.10
N ALA A 170 -27.25 -12.54 -1.22
CA ALA A 170 -27.25 -12.26 0.21
C ALA A 170 -26.37 -11.05 0.62
N HIS A 171 -25.36 -10.69 -0.17
CA HIS A 171 -24.33 -9.70 0.20
C HIS A 171 -24.28 -8.46 -0.70
N SER A 172 -25.17 -8.35 -1.69
CA SER A 172 -25.30 -7.15 -2.53
C SER A 172 -26.57 -6.35 -2.17
N ASN A 173 -26.56 -5.05 -2.46
CA ASN A 173 -27.72 -4.17 -2.25
C ASN A 173 -28.77 -4.28 -3.38
N GLY A 174 -28.85 -5.44 -4.06
CA GLY A 174 -29.86 -5.74 -5.08
C GLY A 174 -29.45 -5.41 -6.53
N ASP A 175 -28.68 -4.33 -6.76
CA ASP A 175 -28.34 -3.87 -8.12
C ASP A 175 -27.00 -4.41 -8.67
N ASP A 176 -26.19 -5.08 -7.84
CA ASP A 176 -24.84 -5.56 -8.18
C ASP A 176 -24.73 -7.10 -8.13
N VAL A 177 -25.70 -7.82 -8.70
CA VAL A 177 -25.63 -9.30 -8.82
C VAL A 177 -25.17 -9.68 -10.23
N PRO A 178 -24.04 -10.40 -10.38
CA PRO A 178 -23.56 -10.84 -11.69
C PRO A 178 -24.50 -11.89 -12.30
N SER A 179 -24.69 -11.81 -13.63
CA SER A 179 -25.44 -12.84 -14.36
C SER A 179 -24.77 -14.21 -14.24
N GLU A 180 -25.55 -15.29 -14.35
CA GLU A 180 -25.03 -16.67 -14.35
C GLU A 180 -23.92 -16.88 -15.39
N ARG A 181 -24.06 -16.25 -16.58
CA ARG A 181 -23.04 -16.29 -17.63
C ARG A 181 -21.71 -15.65 -17.18
N THR A 182 -21.79 -14.55 -16.44
CA THR A 182 -20.62 -13.84 -15.88
C THR A 182 -19.94 -14.70 -14.81
N ILE A 183 -20.72 -15.26 -13.89
CA ILE A 183 -20.22 -16.16 -12.84
C ILE A 183 -19.55 -17.38 -13.46
N ARG A 184 -20.23 -18.05 -14.40
CA ARG A 184 -19.72 -19.24 -15.10
C ARG A 184 -18.34 -18.97 -15.71
N ARG A 185 -18.20 -17.90 -16.48
CA ARG A 185 -16.93 -17.51 -17.09
C ARG A 185 -15.83 -17.26 -16.04
N HIS A 186 -16.18 -16.65 -14.91
CA HIS A 186 -15.22 -16.34 -13.85
C HIS A 186 -14.69 -17.61 -13.17
N VAL A 187 -15.55 -18.64 -13.04
CA VAL A 187 -15.22 -19.86 -12.30
C VAL A 187 -14.77 -21.03 -13.17
N ASP A 188 -14.74 -20.86 -14.49
CA ASP A 188 -14.41 -21.93 -15.45
C ASP A 188 -13.05 -22.57 -15.14
N ASP A 189 -12.01 -21.76 -14.94
CA ASP A 189 -10.66 -22.22 -14.64
C ASP A 189 -10.55 -22.80 -13.22
N LEU A 190 -11.21 -22.18 -12.24
CA LEU A 190 -11.22 -22.65 -10.86
C LEU A 190 -11.88 -24.03 -10.74
N TRP A 191 -13.01 -24.24 -11.43
CA TRP A 191 -13.68 -25.54 -11.46
C TRP A 191 -12.79 -26.64 -12.05
N LYS A 192 -12.03 -26.31 -13.10
CA LYS A 192 -11.08 -27.25 -13.71
C LYS A 192 -10.00 -27.67 -12.70
N MET A 193 -9.39 -26.70 -12.03
CA MET A 193 -8.36 -26.96 -11.00
C MET A 193 -8.89 -27.79 -9.83
N LEU A 194 -10.09 -27.47 -9.31
CA LEU A 194 -10.72 -28.24 -8.24
C LEU A 194 -11.06 -29.68 -8.65
N THR A 195 -11.47 -29.88 -9.90
CA THR A 195 -11.77 -31.22 -10.43
C THR A 195 -10.50 -32.05 -10.59
N ASP A 196 -9.40 -31.43 -11.02
CA ASP A 196 -8.11 -32.11 -11.15
C ASP A 196 -7.54 -32.47 -9.77
N LEU A 197 -7.65 -31.57 -8.78
CA LEU A 197 -7.27 -31.86 -7.39
C LEU A 197 -8.07 -33.03 -6.79
N LYS A 198 -9.38 -33.10 -7.06
CA LYS A 198 -10.24 -34.22 -6.62
C LYS A 198 -9.85 -35.57 -7.24
N LYS A 199 -9.26 -35.57 -8.45
CA LYS A 199 -8.76 -36.80 -9.09
C LYS A 199 -7.46 -37.27 -8.43
N ASP A 200 -6.59 -36.34 -8.03
CA ASP A 200 -5.32 -36.65 -7.38
C ASP A 200 -5.49 -37.17 -5.95
N GLU A 201 -6.56 -36.76 -5.23
CA GLU A 201 -6.91 -37.32 -3.91
C GLU A 201 -7.67 -38.66 -3.97
N GLY A 202 -8.09 -39.08 -5.17
CA GLY A 202 -8.89 -40.28 -5.40
C GLY A 202 -8.15 -41.45 -6.09
N GLY A 203 -6.83 -41.36 -6.24
CA GLY A 203 -5.94 -42.42 -6.73
C GLY A 203 -4.94 -42.86 -5.66
#